data_AF-A0A529ZUN5-F1
#
_entry.id   AF-A0A529ZUN5-F1
#
_cell.length_a   1.000
_cell.length_b   1.000
_cell.length_c   1.000
_cell.angle_alpha   90.00
_cell.angle_beta   90.00
_cell.angle_gamma   90.00
#
_symmetry.space_group_name_H-M   'P 1'
#
loop_
_entity.id
_entity.type
_entity.pdbx_description
1 polymer ?
#
loop_
_entity_poly.entity_id
_entity_poly.type
_entity_poly.pdbx_seq_one_letter_code
_entity_poly.pdbx_strand_id
1 'polypeptide(L)'
;MLAAAAAGRTGEASLTADGNGIRYDYLMGEAKADPLADAIPKRQSTRAEYDGRATPAADLAELERAAAIPGVSLALVTDQGRMKQVRDLVLAGNEDQMNDPAFMHELKQWIRFN
;
A
#
# COMPACT_ATOMS: atom_id res chain seq x y z
N MET A 1 -2.12 -10.13 9.54
CA MET A 1 -1.28 -10.99 10.41
C MET A 1 -0.59 -10.21 11.51
N LEU A 2 0.15 -9.12 11.23
CA LEU A 2 0.89 -8.33 12.24
C LEU A 2 0.09 -8.00 13.52
N ALA A 3 -1.06 -7.33 13.40
CA ALA A 3 -1.91 -7.00 14.55
C ALA A 3 -2.46 -8.23 15.28
N ALA A 4 -2.74 -9.32 14.55
CA ALA A 4 -3.24 -10.55 15.14
C ALA A 4 -2.15 -11.22 15.99
N ALA A 5 -0.92 -11.32 15.48
CA ALA A 5 0.22 -11.84 16.23
C ALA A 5 0.53 -10.98 17.48
N ALA A 6 0.48 -9.65 17.35
CA ALA A 6 0.63 -8.72 18.46
C ALA A 6 -0.47 -8.86 19.54
N ALA A 7 -1.64 -9.39 19.17
CA ALA A 7 -2.74 -9.69 20.08
C ALA A 7 -2.80 -11.16 20.54
N GLY A 8 -1.77 -11.97 20.28
CA GLY A 8 -1.71 -13.38 20.69
C GLY A 8 -2.55 -14.33 19.82
N ARG A 9 -2.84 -13.94 18.56
CA ARG A 9 -3.63 -14.70 17.58
C ARG A 9 -2.81 -15.00 16.33
N THR A 10 -1.67 -15.64 16.51
CA THR A 10 -0.77 -15.99 15.40
C THR A 10 -1.40 -17.06 14.52
N GLY A 11 -1.28 -16.90 13.21
CA GLY A 11 -1.96 -17.75 12.24
C GLY A 11 -1.49 -17.49 10.82
N GLU A 12 -2.08 -18.24 9.89
CA GLU A 12 -1.79 -18.19 8.47
C GLU A 12 -3.04 -17.79 7.69
N ALA A 13 -2.83 -17.14 6.55
CA ALA A 13 -3.90 -16.77 5.64
C ALA A 13 -3.76 -17.57 4.36
N SER A 14 -4.87 -18.14 3.92
CA SER A 14 -4.95 -18.87 2.67
C SER A 14 -6.10 -18.34 1.83
N LEU A 15 -5.98 -18.48 0.51
CA LEU A 15 -7.14 -18.30 -0.37
C LEU A 15 -8.17 -19.39 -0.08
N THR A 16 -9.44 -19.04 -0.19
CA THR A 16 -10.53 -20.04 -0.21
C THR A 16 -10.44 -20.87 -1.49
N ALA A 17 -11.04 -22.07 -1.49
CA ALA A 17 -10.96 -22.99 -2.62
C ALA A 17 -11.55 -22.42 -3.93
N ASP A 18 -12.51 -21.50 -3.82
CA ASP A 18 -13.10 -20.77 -4.94
C ASP A 18 -12.29 -19.54 -5.38
N GLY A 19 -11.22 -19.19 -4.66
CA GLY A 19 -10.36 -18.04 -4.93
C GLY A 19 -10.97 -16.67 -4.60
N ASN A 20 -12.22 -16.61 -4.13
CA ASN A 20 -12.96 -15.36 -3.92
C ASN A 20 -12.87 -14.82 -2.50
N GLY A 21 -12.09 -15.47 -1.63
CA GLY A 21 -11.95 -15.07 -0.24
C GLY A 21 -10.59 -15.40 0.33
N ILE A 22 -10.33 -14.82 1.49
CA ILE A 22 -9.18 -15.13 2.33
C ILE A 22 -9.70 -15.73 3.63
N ARG A 23 -9.22 -16.92 3.99
CA ARG A 23 -9.40 -17.53 5.31
C ARG A 23 -8.18 -17.21 6.16
N TYR A 24 -8.41 -16.93 7.44
CA TYR A 24 -7.34 -16.78 8.43
C TYR A 24 -7.55 -17.80 9.54
N ASP A 25 -6.69 -18.80 9.58
CA ASP A 25 -6.69 -19.84 10.60
C ASP A 25 -5.63 -19.49 11.65
N TYR A 26 -6.03 -19.40 12.92
CA TYR A 26 -5.16 -18.91 13.99
C TYR A 26 -5.28 -19.74 15.25
N LEU A 27 -4.23 -19.65 16.06
CA LEU A 27 -4.18 -20.22 17.40
C LEU A 27 -4.07 -19.09 18.43
N MET A 28 -4.65 -19.32 19.60
CA MET A 28 -4.45 -18.46 20.75
C MET A 28 -3.08 -18.77 21.38
N GLY A 29 -2.32 -17.75 21.72
CA GLY A 29 -1.01 -17.87 22.34
C GLY A 29 -0.52 -16.55 22.94
N GLU A 30 0.77 -16.49 23.24
CA GLU A 30 1.40 -15.27 23.74
C GLU A 30 1.42 -14.17 22.67
N ALA A 31 1.17 -12.94 23.11
CA ALA A 31 1.29 -11.75 22.29
C ALA A 31 2.75 -11.56 21.85
N LYS A 32 2.96 -11.45 20.54
CA LYS A 32 4.29 -11.17 19.97
C LYS A 32 4.37 -9.71 19.55
N ALA A 33 4.99 -8.89 20.40
CA ALA A 33 5.25 -7.49 20.07
C ALA A 33 6.10 -7.38 18.79
N ASP A 34 5.70 -6.48 17.91
CA ASP A 34 6.36 -6.24 16.62
C ASP A 34 6.28 -4.73 16.30
N PRO A 35 7.40 -4.04 16.05
CA PRO A 35 7.39 -2.63 15.67
C PRO A 35 6.50 -2.32 14.46
N LEU A 36 6.28 -3.29 13.55
CA LEU A 36 5.38 -3.13 12.41
C LEU A 36 3.91 -3.11 12.83
N ALA A 37 3.54 -3.78 13.93
CA ALA A 37 2.20 -3.65 14.49
C ALA A 37 1.97 -2.24 15.07
N ASP A 38 2.98 -1.68 15.75
CA ASP A 38 2.94 -0.30 16.27
C ASP A 38 2.94 0.78 15.17
N ALA A 39 3.40 0.43 13.97
CA ALA A 39 3.39 1.31 12.81
C ALA A 39 2.00 1.38 12.14
N ILE A 40 1.14 0.36 12.29
CA ILE A 40 -0.20 0.31 11.68
C ILE A 40 -1.03 1.58 11.96
N PRO A 41 -1.22 2.02 13.23
CA PRO A 41 -2.03 3.21 13.50
C PRO A 41 -1.34 4.52 13.08
N LYS A 42 -0.01 4.53 12.92
CA LYS A 42 0.77 5.71 12.55
C LYS A 42 0.80 5.94 11.04
N ARG A 43 0.64 4.88 10.23
CA ARG A 43 0.70 4.96 8.77
C ARG A 43 -0.46 5.80 8.24
N GLN A 44 -0.13 6.87 7.53
CA GLN A 44 -1.08 7.73 6.84
C GLN A 44 -0.79 7.75 5.35
N SER A 45 -1.82 7.97 4.54
CA SER A 45 -1.64 8.32 3.13
C SER A 45 -1.50 9.84 3.05
N THR A 46 -0.30 10.34 2.73
CA THR A 46 -0.05 11.78 2.58
C THR A 46 -0.17 12.20 1.12
N ARG A 47 -0.81 13.35 0.90
CA ARG A 47 -0.82 14.10 -0.37
C ARG A 47 -0.23 15.50 -0.20
N ALA A 48 0.51 15.71 0.89
CA ALA A 48 1.22 16.96 1.12
C ALA A 48 2.29 17.15 0.04
N GLU A 49 2.66 18.40 -0.21
CA GLU A 49 3.77 18.71 -1.09
C GLU A 49 5.06 18.07 -0.57
N TYR A 50 5.79 17.41 -1.47
CA TYR A 50 7.12 16.88 -1.17
C TYR A 50 8.15 18.00 -1.24
N ASP A 51 9.13 17.98 -0.34
CA ASP A 51 10.18 19.01 -0.25
C ASP A 51 11.23 18.98 -1.37
N GLY A 52 11.09 18.05 -2.32
CA GLY A 52 11.96 17.89 -3.48
C GLY A 52 13.35 17.31 -3.19
N ARG A 53 13.66 16.96 -1.93
CA ARG A 53 14.94 16.33 -1.59
C ARG A 53 14.95 14.89 -2.09
N ALA A 54 16.12 14.45 -2.57
CA ALA A 54 16.32 13.06 -2.93
C ALA A 54 16.19 12.16 -1.70
N THR A 55 15.49 11.03 -1.85
CA THR A 55 15.42 10.00 -0.82
C THR A 55 16.82 9.39 -0.61
N PRO A 56 17.27 9.21 0.64
CA PRO A 56 18.54 8.54 0.93
C PRO A 56 18.62 7.16 0.27
N ALA A 57 19.79 6.83 -0.29
CA ALA A 57 19.99 5.55 -0.97
C ALA A 57 19.84 4.34 -0.03
N ALA A 58 20.17 4.50 1.26
CA ALA A 58 19.97 3.46 2.26
C ALA A 58 18.48 3.12 2.45
N ASP A 59 17.61 4.14 2.48
CA ASP A 59 16.16 3.95 2.62
C ASP A 59 15.58 3.26 1.38
N LEU A 60 16.05 3.65 0.18
CA LEU A 60 15.66 2.99 -1.07
C LEU A 60 16.05 1.50 -1.08
N ALA A 61 17.27 1.18 -0.65
CA ALA A 61 17.73 -0.20 -0.54
C ALA A 61 16.97 -1.00 0.54
N GLU A 62 16.51 -0.35 1.61
CA GLU A 62 15.64 -0.98 2.60
C GLU A 62 14.24 -1.28 2.03
N LEU A 63 13.68 -0.37 1.24
CA LEU A 63 12.42 -0.60 0.53
C LEU A 63 12.53 -1.79 -0.45
N GLU A 64 13.62 -1.88 -1.20
CA GLU A 64 13.87 -3.03 -2.10
C GLU A 64 13.93 -4.35 -1.34
N ARG A 65 14.67 -4.40 -0.23
CA ARG A 65 14.75 -5.60 0.63
C ARG A 65 13.40 -5.96 1.23
N ALA A 66 12.64 -4.99 1.71
CA ALA A 66 11.32 -5.21 2.29
C ALA A 66 10.29 -5.71 1.26
N ALA A 67 10.43 -5.30 -0.01
CA ALA A 67 9.55 -5.71 -1.09
C ALA A 67 9.96 -7.02 -1.77
N ALA A 68 11.07 -7.65 -1.38
CA ALA A 68 11.56 -8.92 -1.91
C ALA A 68 10.72 -10.11 -1.41
N ILE A 69 9.41 -10.08 -1.71
CA ILE A 69 8.40 -11.07 -1.32
C ILE A 69 7.95 -11.80 -2.60
N PRO A 70 7.79 -13.14 -2.57
CA PRO A 70 7.29 -13.88 -3.72
C PRO A 70 5.97 -13.30 -4.28
N GLY A 71 5.93 -13.10 -5.60
CA GLY A 71 4.76 -12.52 -6.29
C GLY A 71 4.70 -10.99 -6.31
N VAL A 72 5.65 -10.30 -5.66
CA VAL A 72 5.75 -8.83 -5.67
C VAL A 72 6.92 -8.40 -6.54
N SER A 73 6.72 -7.36 -7.35
CA SER A 73 7.77 -6.67 -8.10
C SER A 73 7.79 -5.20 -7.73
N LEU A 74 8.93 -4.70 -7.27
CA LEU A 74 9.12 -3.29 -6.97
C LEU A 74 9.87 -2.60 -8.11
N ALA A 75 9.36 -1.44 -8.54
CA ALA A 75 10.07 -0.54 -9.44
C ALA A 75 10.30 0.80 -8.75
N LEU A 76 11.54 1.08 -8.37
CA LEU A 76 11.94 2.41 -7.89
C LEU A 76 12.22 3.34 -9.07
N VAL A 77 11.44 4.42 -9.18
CA VAL A 77 11.61 5.44 -10.23
C VAL A 77 12.18 6.70 -9.58
N THR A 78 13.51 6.83 -9.61
CA THR A 78 14.24 7.99 -9.06
C THR A 78 14.74 8.97 -10.12
N ASP A 79 14.79 8.52 -11.39
CA ASP A 79 15.17 9.36 -12.52
C ASP A 79 14.08 10.40 -12.84
N GLN A 80 14.50 11.66 -12.99
CA GLN A 80 13.60 12.79 -13.23
C GLN A 80 12.87 12.71 -14.58
N GLY A 81 13.52 12.16 -15.63
CA GLY A 81 12.89 11.98 -16.93
C GLY A 81 11.76 10.96 -16.86
N ARG A 82 12.02 9.81 -16.23
CA ARG A 82 11.01 8.76 -16.01
C ARG A 82 9.89 9.21 -15.08
N MET A 83 10.19 9.98 -14.03
CA MET A 83 9.15 10.57 -13.17
C MET A 83 8.19 11.46 -13.96
N LYS A 84 8.71 12.30 -14.87
CA LYS A 84 7.86 13.14 -15.74
C LYS A 84 6.99 12.29 -16.67
N GLN A 85 7.53 11.22 -17.24
CA GLN A 85 6.74 10.30 -18.06
C GLN A 85 5.62 9.63 -17.25
N VAL A 86 5.90 9.17 -16.02
CA VAL A 86 4.86 8.63 -15.13
C VAL A 86 3.80 9.67 -14.82
N ARG A 87 4.20 10.92 -14.51
CA ARG A 87 3.26 12.03 -14.29
C ARG A 87 2.36 12.23 -15.51
N ASP A 88 2.92 12.27 -16.72
CA ASP A 88 2.15 12.53 -17.93
C ASP A 88 1.12 11.41 -18.21
N LEU A 89 1.50 10.15 -17.95
CA LEU A 89 0.57 9.01 -18.01
C LEU A 89 -0.54 9.11 -16.95
N VAL A 90 -0.20 9.51 -15.72
CA VAL A 90 -1.17 9.70 -14.64
C VAL A 90 -2.15 10.83 -15.00
N LEU A 91 -1.68 11.92 -15.59
CA LEU A 91 -2.53 13.02 -16.05
C LEU A 91 -3.52 12.57 -17.14
N ALA A 92 -3.04 11.86 -18.15
CA ALA A 92 -3.90 11.33 -19.21
C ALA A 92 -4.95 10.36 -18.67
N GLY A 93 -4.55 9.40 -17.83
CA GLY A 93 -5.49 8.46 -17.21
C GLY A 93 -6.51 9.14 -16.29
N ASN A 94 -6.09 10.19 -15.56
CA ASN A 94 -7.00 10.98 -14.75
C ASN A 94 -7.97 11.78 -15.63
N GLU A 95 -7.54 12.34 -16.76
CA GLU A 95 -8.44 13.03 -17.70
C GLU A 95 -9.52 12.08 -18.22
N ASP A 96 -9.16 10.87 -18.62
CA ASP A 96 -10.13 9.84 -19.04
C ASP A 96 -11.12 9.50 -17.92
N GLN A 97 -10.63 9.26 -16.70
CA GLN A 97 -11.46 8.94 -15.53
C GLN A 97 -12.42 10.09 -15.17
N MET A 98 -11.94 11.33 -15.17
CA MET A 98 -12.75 12.50 -14.82
C MET A 98 -13.84 12.80 -15.86
N ASN A 99 -13.65 12.37 -17.10
CA ASN A 99 -14.63 12.46 -18.17
C ASN A 99 -15.64 11.29 -18.18
N ASP A 100 -15.43 10.24 -17.39
CA ASP A 100 -16.37 9.12 -17.24
C ASP A 100 -17.43 9.41 -16.15
N PRO A 101 -18.72 9.54 -16.51
CA PRO A 101 -19.79 9.76 -15.54
C PRO A 101 -19.93 8.65 -14.50
N ALA A 102 -19.65 7.38 -14.84
CA ALA A 102 -19.74 6.26 -13.92
C ALA A 102 -18.66 6.34 -12.84
N PHE A 103 -17.42 6.60 -13.26
CA PHE A 103 -16.31 6.85 -12.34
C PHE A 103 -16.60 8.04 -11.42
N MET A 104 -17.08 9.16 -11.98
CA MET A 104 -17.40 10.35 -11.19
C MET A 104 -18.53 10.12 -10.18
N HIS A 105 -19.49 9.25 -10.50
CA HIS A 105 -20.54 8.86 -9.56
C HIS A 105 -19.96 8.09 -8.37
N GLU A 106 -19.15 7.06 -8.63
CA GLU A 106 -18.47 6.29 -7.58
C GLU A 106 -17.55 7.20 -6.74
N LEU A 107 -16.71 8.02 -7.37
CA LEU A 107 -15.78 8.90 -6.67
C LEU A 107 -16.51 9.80 -5.66
N LYS A 108 -17.65 10.39 -6.06
CA LYS A 108 -18.48 11.24 -5.19
C LYS A 108 -19.12 10.47 -4.02
N GLN A 109 -19.36 9.17 -4.15
CA GLN A 109 -19.83 8.34 -3.04
C GLN A 109 -18.72 8.07 -2.02
N TRP A 110 -17.47 7.95 -2.47
CA TRP A 110 -16.32 7.67 -1.62
C TRP A 110 -15.74 8.90 -0.92
N ILE A 111 -15.65 10.04 -1.63
CA ILE A 111 -15.10 11.26 -1.03
C ILE A 111 -16.11 11.86 -0.06
N ARG A 112 -15.74 11.91 1.21
CA ARG A 112 -16.51 12.61 2.24
C ARG A 112 -15.91 13.98 2.43
N PHE A 113 -16.68 15.02 2.08
CA PHE A 113 -16.41 16.36 2.54
C PHE A 113 -17.10 16.49 3.90
N ASN A 114 -16.31 16.48 4.97
CA ASN A 114 -16.75 16.93 6.29
C ASN A 114 -16.35 18.38 6.45
#